data_AF-T1CGA0-F1
#
_entry.id   AF-T1CGA0-F1
#
_cell.length_a   1.000
_cell.length_b   1.000
_cell.length_c   1.000
_cell.angle_alpha   90.00
_cell.angle_beta   90.00
_cell.angle_gamma   90.00
#
_symmetry.space_group_name_H-M   'P 1'
#
loop_
_entity.id
_entity.type
_entity.pdbx_description
1 polymer ?
#
loop_
_entity_poly.entity_id
_entity_poly.type
_entity_poly.pdbx_seq_one_letter_code
_entity_poly.pdbx_strand_id
1 'polypeptide(L)'
;MSAGYAAINQLMKDLRLPGDIHGGFGGDFRRFTEQQNSTPLLLLGALLAVYIVLGMLYENLIHPITILSTLPAAGFGAMLALLVTNTELSVVSIIAIVLLIGIVKKNAIMMVDFALAAERERGLAPIDAIREACLVRFRPIMMTTMVAMLSALPLAIGFGSGAELRRPLGIALVGGLLFSQALTLLSTPAIYLLFDRASQRRRARRAARRAAHASKQALAS
;
A
#
# COMPACT_ATOMS: atom_id res chain seq x y z
N MET A 1 -20.33 8.04 11.67
CA MET A 1 -21.66 8.46 11.17
C MET A 1 -22.61 8.61 12.36
N SER A 2 -23.43 9.65 12.36
CA SER A 2 -24.86 9.58 12.75
C SER A 2 -25.39 10.01 14.12
N ALA A 3 -24.68 10.06 15.25
CA ALA A 3 -25.39 10.37 16.51
C ALA A 3 -26.03 11.78 16.52
N GLY A 4 -25.25 12.82 16.20
CA GLY A 4 -25.76 14.19 16.12
C GLY A 4 -26.67 14.43 14.90
N TYR A 5 -26.31 13.89 13.73
CA TYR A 5 -27.11 14.07 12.51
C TYR A 5 -28.46 13.36 12.59
N ALA A 6 -28.50 12.12 13.09
CA ALA A 6 -29.75 11.39 13.26
C ALA A 6 -30.61 12.05 14.33
N ALA A 7 -30.02 12.50 15.45
CA ALA A 7 -30.74 13.22 16.50
C ALA A 7 -31.34 14.54 15.99
N ILE A 8 -30.58 15.36 15.26
CA ILE A 8 -31.08 16.64 14.73
C ILE A 8 -32.12 16.42 13.63
N ASN A 9 -31.92 15.42 12.76
CA ASN A 9 -32.88 15.12 11.69
C ASN A 9 -34.15 14.42 12.21
N GLN A 10 -34.06 13.66 13.31
CA GLN A 10 -35.22 13.14 14.05
C GLN A 10 -35.95 14.29 14.74
N LEU A 11 -35.25 15.19 15.42
CA LEU A 11 -35.84 16.35 16.08
C LEU A 11 -36.56 17.27 15.07
N MET A 12 -35.97 17.52 13.89
CA MET A 12 -36.61 18.30 12.82
C MET A 12 -37.85 17.61 12.24
N LYS A 13 -37.90 16.27 12.23
CA LYS A 13 -39.09 15.50 11.82
C LYS A 13 -40.17 15.52 12.90
N ASP A 14 -39.80 15.47 14.17
CA ASP A 14 -40.72 15.46 15.30
C ASP A 14 -41.36 16.84 15.54
N LEU A 15 -40.67 17.94 15.21
CA LEU A 15 -41.15 19.31 15.40
C LEU A 15 -42.21 19.79 14.41
N ARG A 16 -42.60 19.01 13.37
CA ARG A 16 -43.64 19.37 12.37
C ARG A 16 -43.55 20.84 11.93
N LEU A 17 -42.35 21.28 11.54
CA LEU A 17 -42.09 22.64 11.11
C LEU A 17 -43.04 23.05 9.96
N PRO A 18 -43.70 24.23 10.02
CA PRO A 18 -44.54 24.74 8.93
C PRO A 18 -43.74 24.82 7.62
N GLY A 19 -44.42 24.62 6.49
CA GLY A 19 -43.81 24.44 5.15
C GLY A 19 -42.89 25.56 4.65
N ASP A 20 -42.82 26.69 5.35
CA ASP A 20 -41.96 27.84 5.04
C ASP A 20 -40.62 27.86 5.79
N ILE A 21 -40.40 26.96 6.76
CA ILE A 21 -39.15 26.90 7.53
C ILE A 21 -38.32 25.68 7.09
N HIS A 22 -37.34 25.93 6.21
CA HIS A 22 -36.35 24.93 5.83
C HIS A 22 -35.13 24.98 6.77
N GLY A 23 -34.98 23.95 7.61
CA GLY A 23 -33.76 23.71 8.37
C GLY A 23 -32.60 23.35 7.44
N GLY A 24 -31.83 24.35 7.01
CA GLY A 24 -30.61 24.14 6.26
C GLY A 24 -29.42 24.03 7.18
N PHE A 25 -28.69 22.91 7.15
CA PHE A 25 -27.37 22.86 7.76
C PHE A 25 -26.48 23.94 7.11
N GLY A 26 -25.86 24.79 7.94
CA GLY A 26 -25.05 25.93 7.52
C GLY A 26 -23.90 25.55 6.56
N GLY A 27 -23.37 26.53 5.84
CA GLY A 27 -22.39 26.34 4.75
C GLY A 27 -21.18 25.47 5.11
N ASP A 28 -20.70 25.55 6.36
CA ASP A 28 -19.56 24.75 6.81
C ASP A 28 -19.89 23.26 6.97
N PHE A 29 -21.13 22.92 7.35
CA PHE A 29 -21.58 21.52 7.47
C PHE A 29 -21.86 20.88 6.11
N ARG A 30 -22.41 21.64 5.16
CA ARG A 30 -22.54 21.19 3.76
C ARG A 30 -21.18 20.93 3.12
N ARG A 31 -20.21 21.84 3.31
CA ARG A 31 -18.82 21.66 2.85
C ARG A 31 -18.15 20.43 3.48
N PHE A 32 -18.38 20.16 4.76
CA PHE A 32 -17.88 18.94 5.42
C PHE A 32 -18.48 17.67 4.81
N THR A 33 -19.77 17.68 4.50
CA THR A 33 -20.46 16.54 3.86
C THR A 33 -19.99 16.32 2.41
N GLU A 34 -19.78 17.39 1.66
CA GLU A 34 -19.22 17.35 0.29
C GLU A 34 -17.76 16.88 0.27
N GLN A 35 -16.93 17.34 1.20
CA GLN A 35 -15.54 16.87 1.37
C GLN A 35 -15.50 15.38 1.73
N GLN A 36 -16.40 14.93 2.62
CA GLN A 36 -16.48 13.51 3.01
C GLN A 36 -16.93 12.61 1.85
N ASN A 37 -17.92 13.04 1.04
CA ASN A 37 -18.40 12.26 -0.10
C ASN A 37 -17.42 12.25 -1.29
N SER A 38 -16.60 13.30 -1.43
CA SER A 38 -15.58 13.37 -2.48
C SER A 38 -14.29 12.63 -2.11
N THR A 39 -14.02 12.38 -0.82
CA THR A 39 -12.79 11.71 -0.36
C THR A 39 -12.61 10.30 -0.96
N PRO A 40 -13.62 9.41 -1.01
CA PRO A 40 -13.48 8.10 -1.68
C PRO A 40 -13.20 8.21 -3.18
N LEU A 41 -13.82 9.18 -3.86
CA LEU A 41 -13.62 9.41 -5.29
C LEU A 41 -12.21 9.97 -5.57
N LEU A 42 -11.72 10.88 -4.73
CA LEU A 42 -10.35 11.40 -4.73
C LEU A 42 -9.34 10.30 -4.45
N LEU A 43 -9.62 9.41 -3.49
CA LEU A 43 -8.77 8.25 -3.20
C LEU A 43 -8.69 7.31 -4.40
N LEU A 44 -9.83 7.01 -5.04
CA LEU A 44 -9.89 6.20 -6.25
C LEU A 44 -9.11 6.87 -7.40
N GLY A 45 -9.32 8.18 -7.61
CA GLY A 45 -8.62 8.96 -8.63
C GLY A 45 -7.11 9.04 -8.41
N ALA A 46 -6.67 9.24 -7.17
CA ALA A 46 -5.25 9.23 -6.79
C ALA A 46 -4.61 7.86 -7.02
N LEU A 47 -5.29 6.77 -6.65
CA LEU A 47 -4.83 5.40 -6.93
C LEU A 47 -4.70 5.13 -8.43
N LEU A 48 -5.67 5.60 -9.21
CA LEU A 48 -5.70 5.43 -10.67
C LEU A 48 -4.61 6.26 -11.36
N ALA A 49 -4.38 7.49 -10.91
CA ALA A 49 -3.29 8.34 -11.39
C ALA A 49 -1.91 7.73 -11.07
N VAL A 50 -1.71 7.24 -9.84
CA VAL A 50 -0.47 6.54 -9.45
C VAL A 50 -0.27 5.28 -10.29
N TYR A 51 -1.34 4.52 -10.57
CA TYR A 51 -1.28 3.34 -11.43
C TYR A 51 -0.82 3.70 -12.85
N ILE A 52 -1.37 4.76 -13.44
CA ILE A 52 -1.00 5.22 -14.80
C ILE A 52 0.46 5.68 -14.83
N VAL A 53 0.91 6.49 -13.87
CA VAL A 53 2.30 6.95 -13.80
C VAL A 53 3.28 5.79 -13.64
N LEU A 54 2.96 4.80 -12.79
CA LEU A 54 3.76 3.58 -12.67
C LEU A 54 3.74 2.72 -13.94
N GLY A 55 2.59 2.60 -14.59
CA GLY A 55 2.46 1.87 -15.85
C GLY A 55 3.31 2.49 -16.96
N MET A 56 3.33 3.81 -17.05
CA MET A 56 4.19 4.54 -17.99
C MET A 56 5.68 4.40 -17.63
N LEU A 57 6.04 4.40 -16.34
CA LEU A 57 7.44 4.36 -15.91
C LEU A 57 8.11 2.97 -16.06
N TYR A 58 7.35 1.87 -16.01
CA TYR A 58 7.91 0.52 -15.97
C TYR A 58 7.77 -0.29 -17.27
N GLU A 59 7.13 0.24 -18.31
CA GLU A 59 6.91 -0.40 -19.63
C GLU A 59 6.39 -1.87 -19.57
N ASN A 60 5.89 -2.34 -18.43
CA ASN A 60 5.42 -3.71 -18.22
C ASN A 60 4.28 -3.76 -17.19
N LEU A 61 3.10 -4.23 -17.60
CA LEU A 61 1.84 -4.20 -16.85
C LEU A 61 1.79 -5.12 -15.61
N ILE A 62 2.76 -6.03 -15.44
CA ILE A 62 2.76 -7.01 -14.35
C ILE A 62 3.34 -6.42 -13.06
N HIS A 63 4.38 -5.59 -13.15
CA HIS A 63 5.02 -5.02 -11.96
C HIS A 63 4.10 -4.04 -11.18
N PRO A 64 3.33 -3.13 -11.81
CA PRO A 64 2.39 -2.21 -11.15
C PRO A 64 1.36 -2.89 -10.24
N ILE A 65 0.81 -4.05 -10.65
CA ILE A 65 -0.21 -4.77 -9.89
C ILE A 65 0.37 -5.37 -8.59
N THR A 66 1.59 -5.90 -8.65
CA THR A 66 2.29 -6.44 -7.48
C THR A 66 2.58 -5.33 -6.45
N ILE A 67 2.82 -4.11 -6.92
CA ILE A 67 3.08 -2.94 -6.08
C ILE A 67 1.78 -2.40 -5.47
N LEU A 68 0.71 -2.34 -6.24
CA LEU A 68 -0.61 -2.01 -5.71
C LEU A 68 -1.10 -3.05 -4.69
N SER A 69 -0.54 -4.26 -4.69
CA SER A 69 -0.83 -5.28 -3.69
C SER A 69 -0.08 -5.08 -2.37
N THR A 70 0.97 -4.24 -2.32
CA THR A 70 1.65 -3.85 -1.06
C THR A 70 1.05 -2.59 -0.44
N LEU A 71 0.28 -1.84 -1.21
CA LEU A 71 -0.49 -0.66 -0.80
C LEU A 71 -1.43 -0.92 0.40
N PRO A 72 -2.18 -2.05 0.47
CA PRO A 72 -3.02 -2.37 1.62
C PRO A 72 -2.21 -2.50 2.91
N ALA A 73 -1.01 -3.07 2.86
CA ALA A 73 -0.15 -3.21 4.05
C ALA A 73 0.36 -1.86 4.55
N ALA A 74 0.78 -0.98 3.66
CA ALA A 74 1.21 0.38 4.01
C ALA A 74 0.05 1.26 4.49
N GLY A 75 -1.09 1.20 3.80
CA GLY A 75 -2.32 1.88 4.19
C GLY A 75 -2.82 1.40 5.54
N PHE A 76 -2.79 0.09 5.81
CA PHE A 76 -3.17 -0.47 7.10
C PHE A 76 -2.27 0.04 8.24
N GLY A 77 -0.95 0.07 8.04
CA GLY A 77 -0.01 0.62 9.02
C GLY A 77 -0.25 2.10 9.31
N ALA A 78 -0.51 2.90 8.26
CA ALA A 78 -0.81 4.32 8.39
C ALA A 78 -2.16 4.56 9.10
N MET A 79 -3.20 3.81 8.72
CA MET A 79 -4.52 3.87 9.36
C MET A 79 -4.46 3.46 10.82
N LEU A 80 -3.71 2.40 11.14
CA LEU A 80 -3.55 1.93 12.52
C LEU A 80 -2.86 2.99 13.38
N ALA A 81 -1.81 3.65 12.86
CA ALA A 81 -1.16 4.72 13.60
C ALA A 81 -2.07 5.93 13.81
N LEU A 82 -2.81 6.36 12.79
CA LEU A 82 -3.80 7.44 12.91
C LEU A 82 -4.89 7.09 13.93
N LEU A 83 -5.34 5.83 13.96
CA LEU A 83 -6.32 5.35 14.93
C LEU A 83 -5.77 5.41 16.36
N VAL A 84 -4.52 4.94 16.57
CA VAL A 84 -3.87 4.96 17.89
C VAL A 84 -3.61 6.39 18.39
N THR A 85 -3.24 7.30 17.50
CA THR A 85 -3.02 8.72 17.82
C THR A 85 -4.30 9.55 17.78
N ASN A 86 -5.46 8.92 17.57
CA ASN A 86 -6.78 9.56 17.50
C ASN A 86 -6.81 10.74 16.51
N THR A 87 -6.18 10.55 15.36
CA THR A 87 -6.02 11.56 14.30
C THR A 87 -6.89 11.17 13.12
N GLU A 88 -7.60 12.13 12.53
CA GLU A 88 -8.51 11.85 11.43
C GLU A 88 -7.76 11.52 10.13
N LEU A 89 -8.38 10.65 9.31
CA LEU A 89 -7.89 10.37 7.97
C LEU A 89 -8.24 11.57 7.05
N SER A 90 -7.24 12.40 6.78
CA SER A 90 -7.36 13.58 5.93
C SER A 90 -6.81 13.34 4.51
N VAL A 91 -7.09 14.27 3.59
CA VAL A 91 -6.47 14.30 2.25
C VAL A 91 -4.94 14.31 2.36
N VAL A 92 -4.38 14.99 3.36
CA VAL A 92 -2.93 15.04 3.57
C VAL A 92 -2.38 13.69 4.05
N SER A 93 -3.12 12.96 4.88
CA SER A 93 -2.78 11.58 5.25
C SER A 93 -2.78 10.63 4.04
N ILE A 94 -3.67 10.84 3.08
CA ILE A 94 -3.70 10.07 1.83
C ILE A 94 -2.44 10.32 1.00
N ILE A 95 -1.96 11.57 0.93
CA ILE A 95 -0.68 11.88 0.28
C ILE A 95 0.46 11.11 0.94
N ALA A 96 0.49 11.03 2.28
CA ALA A 96 1.49 10.24 3.00
C ALA A 96 1.41 8.73 2.62
N ILE A 97 0.21 8.17 2.53
CA ILE A 97 -0.01 6.78 2.08
C ILE A 97 0.52 6.55 0.67
N VAL A 98 0.31 7.50 -0.24
CA VAL A 98 0.84 7.41 -1.61
C VAL A 98 2.37 7.49 -1.63
N LEU A 99 2.98 8.36 -0.81
CA LEU A 99 4.44 8.47 -0.69
C LEU A 99 5.07 7.18 -0.14
N LEU A 100 4.41 6.52 0.82
CA LEU A 100 4.85 5.24 1.38
C LEU A 100 5.01 4.16 0.30
N ILE A 101 4.17 4.17 -0.74
CA ILE A 101 4.27 3.22 -1.84
C ILE A 101 5.67 3.27 -2.46
N GLY A 102 6.15 4.48 -2.80
CA GLY A 102 7.45 4.66 -3.45
C GLY A 102 8.61 4.18 -2.57
N ILE A 103 8.58 4.56 -1.29
CA ILE A 103 9.63 4.23 -0.32
C ILE A 103 9.70 2.71 -0.12
N VAL A 104 8.57 2.08 0.17
CA VAL A 104 8.50 0.64 0.51
C VAL A 104 8.75 -0.22 -0.74
N LYS A 105 8.16 0.15 -1.89
CA LYS A 105 8.33 -0.56 -3.16
C LYS A 105 9.79 -0.65 -3.56
N LYS A 106 10.53 0.46 -3.48
CA LYS A 106 11.95 0.49 -3.90
C LYS A 106 12.75 -0.57 -3.15
N ASN A 107 12.51 -0.70 -1.84
CA ASN A 107 13.19 -1.68 -1.00
C ASN A 107 12.78 -3.13 -1.36
N ALA A 108 11.51 -3.39 -1.65
CA ALA A 108 11.04 -4.71 -2.08
C ALA A 108 11.62 -5.13 -3.44
N ILE A 109 11.61 -4.21 -4.42
CA ILE A 109 12.15 -4.46 -5.76
C ILE A 109 13.64 -4.76 -5.70
N MET A 110 14.43 -3.94 -4.99
CA MET A 110 15.86 -4.18 -4.86
C MET A 110 16.20 -5.55 -4.23
N MET A 111 15.37 -6.05 -3.31
CA MET A 111 15.60 -7.35 -2.68
C MET A 111 15.34 -8.51 -3.65
N VAL A 112 14.25 -8.43 -4.41
CA VAL A 112 13.91 -9.45 -5.43
C VAL A 112 14.92 -9.41 -6.58
N ASP A 113 15.31 -8.23 -7.03
CA ASP A 113 16.30 -8.08 -8.11
C ASP A 113 17.66 -8.66 -7.70
N PHE A 114 18.09 -8.44 -6.45
CA PHE A 114 19.32 -9.04 -5.94
C PHE A 114 19.24 -10.57 -5.84
N ALA A 115 18.09 -11.11 -5.41
CA ALA A 115 17.88 -12.57 -5.39
C ALA A 115 17.92 -13.15 -6.81
N LEU A 116 17.26 -12.51 -7.78
CA LEU A 116 17.30 -12.94 -9.20
C LEU A 116 18.72 -12.88 -9.79
N ALA A 117 19.47 -11.82 -9.47
CA ALA A 117 20.85 -11.68 -9.91
C ALA A 117 21.71 -12.82 -9.33
N ALA A 118 21.55 -13.12 -8.04
CA ALA A 118 22.25 -14.22 -7.37
C ALA A 118 21.92 -15.59 -7.98
N GLU A 119 20.67 -15.86 -8.36
CA GLU A 119 20.30 -17.08 -9.09
C GLU A 119 20.93 -17.15 -10.48
N ARG A 120 20.93 -16.05 -11.24
CA ARG A 120 21.37 -16.04 -12.64
C ARG A 120 22.89 -16.04 -12.79
N GLU A 121 23.58 -15.22 -12.01
CA GLU A 121 25.03 -15.02 -12.11
C GLU A 121 25.80 -16.10 -11.36
N ARG A 122 25.26 -16.57 -10.22
CA ARG A 122 25.95 -17.50 -9.33
C ARG A 122 25.33 -18.89 -9.28
N GLY A 123 24.20 -19.11 -9.97
CA GLY A 123 23.52 -20.41 -10.00
C GLY A 123 22.98 -20.86 -8.64
N LEU A 124 22.81 -19.94 -7.68
CA LEU A 124 22.37 -20.26 -6.34
C LEU A 124 20.94 -20.82 -6.35
N ALA A 125 20.64 -21.70 -5.39
CA ALA A 125 19.28 -22.14 -5.17
C ALA A 125 18.41 -20.94 -4.72
N PRO A 126 17.12 -20.88 -5.12
CA PRO A 126 16.22 -19.78 -4.79
C PRO A 126 16.16 -19.41 -3.30
N ILE A 127 16.24 -20.43 -2.43
CA ILE A 127 16.26 -20.26 -0.97
C ILE A 127 17.55 -19.58 -0.50
N ASP A 128 18.69 -19.96 -1.06
CA ASP A 128 19.98 -19.39 -0.67
C ASP A 128 20.13 -17.97 -1.22
N ALA A 129 19.67 -17.74 -2.45
CA ALA A 129 19.67 -16.44 -3.11
C ALA A 129 18.84 -15.40 -2.34
N ILE A 130 17.60 -15.74 -1.94
CA ILE A 130 16.76 -14.80 -1.17
C ILE A 130 17.29 -14.58 0.24
N ARG A 131 17.90 -15.60 0.87
CA ARG A 131 18.51 -15.47 2.19
C ARG A 131 19.70 -14.52 2.15
N GLU A 132 20.59 -14.67 1.16
CA GLU A 132 21.70 -13.75 0.96
C GLU A 132 21.20 -12.32 0.69
N ALA A 133 20.19 -12.18 -0.17
CA ALA A 133 19.56 -10.89 -0.46
C ALA A 133 19.03 -10.22 0.82
N CYS A 134 18.33 -10.96 1.69
CA CYS A 134 17.84 -10.44 2.95
C CYS A 134 18.98 -9.94 3.86
N LEU A 135 20.07 -10.69 3.98
CA LEU A 135 21.21 -10.33 4.84
C LEU A 135 21.91 -9.06 4.36
N VAL A 136 22.19 -8.97 3.05
CA VAL A 136 22.89 -7.82 2.46
C VAL A 136 22.01 -6.56 2.51
N ARG A 137 20.69 -6.71 2.32
CA ARG A 137 19.76 -5.58 2.23
C ARG A 137 19.16 -5.15 3.56
N PHE A 138 19.23 -5.97 4.60
CA PHE A 138 18.70 -5.61 5.92
C PHE A 138 19.28 -4.28 6.44
N ARG A 139 20.60 -4.11 6.40
CA ARG A 139 21.28 -2.89 6.88
C ARG A 139 20.85 -1.65 6.05
N PRO A 140 20.95 -1.65 4.71
CA PRO A 140 20.45 -0.55 3.88
C PRO A 140 18.97 -0.22 4.06
N ILE A 141 18.10 -1.24 4.14
CA ILE A 141 16.65 -1.05 4.31
C ILE A 141 16.38 -0.33 5.63
N MET A 142 16.91 -0.85 6.74
CA MET A 142 16.75 -0.24 8.05
C MET A 142 17.28 1.20 8.09
N MET A 143 18.42 1.47 7.44
CA MET A 143 18.96 2.83 7.34
C MET A 143 17.96 3.79 6.67
N THR A 144 17.39 3.41 5.52
CA THR A 144 16.43 4.27 4.81
C THR A 144 15.14 4.48 5.60
N THR A 145 14.63 3.44 6.25
CA THR A 145 13.41 3.52 7.07
C THR A 145 13.63 4.41 8.28
N MET A 146 14.78 4.29 8.96
CA MET A 146 15.12 5.13 10.11
C MET A 146 15.26 6.59 9.73
N VAL A 147 15.94 6.91 8.62
CA VAL A 147 16.04 8.29 8.12
C VAL A 147 14.65 8.84 7.84
N ALA A 148 13.82 8.12 7.10
CA ALA A 148 12.47 8.58 6.76
C ALA A 148 11.57 8.75 8.01
N MET A 149 11.66 7.85 8.98
CA MET A 149 10.94 7.96 10.25
C MET A 149 11.41 9.17 11.06
N LEU A 150 12.72 9.36 11.21
CA LEU A 150 13.29 10.49 11.94
C LEU A 150 12.97 11.83 11.26
N SER A 151 12.93 11.87 9.93
CA SER A 151 12.47 13.05 9.18
C SER A 151 10.97 13.32 9.35
N ALA A 152 10.15 12.27 9.49
CA ALA A 152 8.71 12.39 9.70
C ALA A 152 8.34 12.68 11.18
N LEU A 153 9.24 12.42 12.12
CA LEU A 153 8.98 12.56 13.56
C LEU A 153 8.66 14.01 13.99
N PRO A 154 9.40 15.06 13.57
CA PRO A 154 9.05 16.45 13.89
C PRO A 154 7.68 16.85 13.33
N LEU A 155 7.34 16.36 12.13
CA LEU A 155 6.02 16.57 11.53
C LEU A 155 4.92 15.90 12.36
N ALA A 156 5.16 14.69 12.87
CA ALA A 156 4.23 13.94 13.68
C ALA A 156 4.01 14.54 15.08
N ILE A 157 5.02 15.21 15.64
CA ILE A 157 4.91 15.93 16.91
C ILE A 157 4.10 17.23 16.74
N GLY A 158 4.22 17.89 15.58
CA GLY A 158 3.37 19.02 15.22
C GLY A 158 3.74 20.31 15.95
N PHE A 159 4.97 20.80 15.77
CA PHE A 159 5.39 22.08 16.33
C PHE A 159 4.90 23.29 15.50
N GLY A 160 4.38 24.31 16.18
CA GLY A 160 4.06 25.62 15.60
C GLY A 160 2.65 25.76 14.99
N SER A 161 2.40 26.91 14.37
CA SER A 161 1.14 27.19 13.66
C SER A 161 1.01 26.33 12.40
N GLY A 162 -0.20 25.82 12.12
CA GLY A 162 -0.45 24.89 11.02
C GLY A 162 -0.06 23.43 11.31
N ALA A 163 0.25 23.10 12.57
CA ALA A 163 0.52 21.73 13.01
C ALA A 163 -0.63 20.77 12.69
N GLU A 164 -1.89 21.22 12.76
CA GLU A 164 -3.06 20.37 12.48
C GLU A 164 -3.07 19.80 11.05
N LEU A 165 -2.47 20.51 10.09
CA LEU A 165 -2.38 20.04 8.71
C LEU A 165 -1.19 19.09 8.49
N ARG A 166 -0.08 19.28 9.22
CA ARG A 166 1.18 18.53 9.04
C ARG A 166 1.25 17.28 9.91
N ARG A 167 0.58 17.30 11.07
CA ARG A 167 0.59 16.21 12.03
C ARG A 167 0.03 14.90 11.47
N PRO A 168 -1.13 14.89 10.76
CA PRO A 168 -1.65 13.67 10.14
C PRO A 168 -0.72 13.09 9.06
N LEU A 169 0.08 13.94 8.39
CA LEU A 169 1.07 13.51 7.41
C LEU A 169 2.21 12.73 8.08
N GLY A 170 2.79 13.31 9.13
CA GLY A 170 3.92 12.70 9.85
C GLY A 170 3.54 11.39 10.52
N ILE A 171 2.39 11.35 11.19
CA ILE A 171 1.89 10.15 11.87
C ILE A 171 1.64 9.01 10.88
N ALA A 172 0.97 9.29 9.76
CA ALA A 172 0.71 8.30 8.72
C ALA A 172 2.02 7.74 8.13
N LEU A 173 3.02 8.59 7.90
CA LEU A 173 4.35 8.18 7.43
C LEU A 173 5.06 7.27 8.43
N VAL A 174 5.16 7.68 9.70
CA VAL A 174 5.88 6.90 10.73
C VAL A 174 5.20 5.53 10.93
N GLY A 175 3.88 5.53 11.11
CA GLY A 175 3.11 4.31 11.31
C GLY A 175 3.14 3.37 10.11
N GLY A 176 2.94 3.94 8.93
CA GLY A 176 3.01 3.22 7.69
C GLY A 176 4.39 2.61 7.46
N LEU A 177 5.48 3.35 7.64
CA LEU A 177 6.85 2.84 7.50
C LEU A 177 7.16 1.70 8.48
N LEU A 178 6.83 1.88 9.76
CA LEU A 178 7.07 0.85 10.79
C LEU A 178 6.41 -0.48 10.42
N PHE A 179 5.12 -0.43 10.14
CA PHE A 179 4.33 -1.63 9.90
C PHE A 179 4.62 -2.25 8.52
N SER A 180 4.67 -1.41 7.48
CA SER A 180 4.94 -1.87 6.11
C SER A 180 6.35 -2.41 5.95
N GLN A 181 7.35 -1.87 6.66
CA GLN A 181 8.72 -2.35 6.53
C GLN A 181 8.89 -3.75 7.12
N ALA A 182 8.27 -4.00 8.29
CA ALA A 182 8.25 -5.32 8.91
C ALA A 182 7.53 -6.34 8.02
N LEU A 183 6.34 -5.99 7.51
CA LEU A 183 5.58 -6.83 6.60
C LEU A 183 6.33 -7.09 5.29
N THR A 184 7.03 -6.10 4.74
CA THR A 184 7.78 -6.26 3.50
C THR A 184 8.96 -7.22 3.68
N LEU A 185 9.73 -7.07 4.76
CA LEU A 185 10.87 -7.96 5.04
C LEU A 185 10.45 -9.43 5.26
N LEU A 186 9.25 -9.67 5.80
CA LEU A 186 8.73 -11.01 6.04
C LEU A 186 7.96 -11.58 4.83
N SER A 187 7.13 -10.76 4.19
CA SER A 187 6.22 -11.19 3.13
C SER A 187 6.93 -11.35 1.79
N THR A 188 7.85 -10.44 1.44
CA THR A 188 8.58 -10.50 0.16
C THR A 188 9.37 -11.80 -0.03
N PRO A 189 10.18 -12.30 0.93
CA PRO A 189 10.88 -13.58 0.74
C PRO A 189 9.91 -14.77 0.65
N ALA A 190 8.82 -14.75 1.43
CA ALA A 190 7.80 -15.80 1.37
C ALA A 190 7.10 -15.85 0.01
N ILE A 191 6.70 -14.69 -0.51
CA ILE A 191 6.06 -14.55 -1.83
C ILE A 191 7.02 -14.99 -2.94
N TYR A 192 8.29 -14.57 -2.86
CA TYR A 192 9.32 -14.96 -3.83
C TYR A 192 9.46 -16.49 -3.92
N LEU A 193 9.59 -17.18 -2.79
CA LEU A 193 9.69 -18.65 -2.74
C LEU A 193 8.41 -19.34 -3.23
N LEU A 194 7.25 -18.74 -3.00
CA LEU A 194 5.97 -19.27 -3.46
C LEU A 194 5.87 -19.21 -4.99
N PHE A 195 6.31 -18.10 -5.59
CA PHE A 195 6.38 -17.94 -7.05
C PHE A 195 7.40 -18.87 -7.69
N ASP A 196 8.57 -19.03 -7.09
CA ASP A 196 9.57 -19.97 -7.60
C ASP A 196 9.05 -21.41 -7.58
N ARG A 197 8.47 -21.87 -6.46
CA ARG A 197 7.82 -23.21 -6.39
C ARG A 197 6.72 -23.38 -7.45
N ALA A 198 5.93 -22.35 -7.71
CA ALA A 198 4.91 -22.37 -8.75
C ALA A 198 5.52 -22.45 -10.16
N SER A 199 6.62 -21.72 -10.41
CA SER A 199 7.39 -21.76 -11.66
C SER A 199 7.98 -23.15 -11.92
N GLN A 200 8.62 -23.75 -10.92
CA GLN A 200 9.18 -25.10 -11.01
C GLN A 200 8.09 -26.15 -11.28
N ARG A 201 6.95 -26.10 -10.58
CA ARG A 201 5.79 -26.99 -10.85
C ARG A 201 5.26 -26.83 -12.27
N ARG A 202 5.21 -25.61 -12.81
CA ARG A 202 4.79 -25.36 -14.20
C ARG A 202 5.79 -25.90 -15.20
N ARG A 203 7.10 -25.75 -14.96
CA ARG A 203 8.16 -26.32 -15.80
C ARG A 203 8.11 -27.85 -15.80
N ALA A 204 7.97 -28.48 -14.63
CA ALA A 204 7.83 -29.93 -14.49
C ALA A 204 6.60 -30.46 -15.24
N ARG A 205 5.44 -29.80 -15.12
CA ARG A 205 4.22 -30.15 -15.87
C ARG A 205 4.40 -30.01 -17.38
N ARG A 206 5.12 -28.99 -17.85
CA ARG A 206 5.42 -28.80 -19.29
C ARG A 206 6.39 -29.86 -19.81
N ALA A 207 7.42 -30.21 -19.04
CA ALA A 207 8.36 -31.27 -19.39
C ALA A 207 7.66 -32.64 -19.47
N ALA A 208 6.82 -32.97 -18.48
CA ALA A 208 6.02 -34.21 -18.49
C ALA A 208 5.06 -34.28 -19.71
N ARG A 209 4.41 -33.16 -20.08
CA ARG A 209 3.57 -33.10 -21.28
C ARG A 209 4.35 -33.31 -22.58
N ARG A 210 5.57 -32.76 -22.68
CA ARG A 210 6.45 -32.96 -23.84
C ARG A 210 6.92 -34.41 -23.95
N ALA A 211 7.32 -35.03 -22.83
CA ALA A 211 7.70 -36.44 -22.79
C ALA A 211 6.53 -37.36 -23.21
N ALA A 212 5.31 -37.08 -22.73
CA ALA A 212 4.12 -37.82 -23.12
C ALA A 212 3.79 -37.69 -24.63
N HIS A 213 4.01 -36.51 -25.21
CA HIS A 213 3.82 -36.28 -26.65
C HIS A 213 4.86 -37.02 -27.51
N ALA A 214 6.13 -37.01 -27.09
CA ALA A 214 7.21 -37.70 -27.80
C ALA A 214 7.03 -39.24 -27.77
N SER A 215 6.60 -39.79 -26.63
CA SER A 215 6.33 -41.23 -26.50
C SER A 215 5.15 -41.69 -27.36
N LYS A 216 4.10 -40.85 -27.51
CA LYS A 216 2.99 -41.14 -28.43
C LYS A 216 3.40 -41.12 -29.91
N GLN A 217 4.35 -40.28 -30.30
CA GLN A 217 4.85 -40.25 -31.68
C GLN A 217 5.72 -41.47 -32.01
N ALA A 218 6.54 -41.93 -31.05
CA ALA A 218 7.39 -43.12 -31.24
C ALA A 218 6.62 -44.45 -31.27
N LEU A 219 5.41 -44.52 -30.70
CA LEU A 219 4.55 -45.71 -30.79
C LEU A 219 3.70 -45.77 -32.08
N ALA A 220 3.66 -44.66 -32.83
CA ALA A 220 2.88 -44.54 -34.06
C ALA A 220 3.71 -44.70 -35.34
N SER A 221 5.01 -45.00 -35.20
CA SER A 221 5.99 -45.29 -36.25
C SER A 221 6.49 -46.71 -36.13
#